data_AF-Q0YP05-F1
#
_entry.id   AF-Q0YP05-F1
#
_cell.length_a   1.000
_cell.length_b   1.000
_cell.length_c   1.000
_cell.angle_alpha   90.00
_cell.angle_beta   90.00
_cell.angle_gamma   90.00
#
_symmetry.space_group_name_H-M   'P 1'
#
loop_
_entity.id
_entity.type
_entity.pdbx_description
1 polymer ?
#
loop_
_entity_poly.entity_id
_entity_poly.type
_entity_poly.pdbx_seq_one_letter_code
_entity_poly.pdbx_strand_id
1 'polypeptide(L)'
;MNFLTSKRVVTTLVVFLVLLNIALLGFLWRQKSCTLQPAGTGARQFHRQNPFTLPLGLSESQTVSFQQLRQKHFRKVQPDMETIGVLKKQLVEEALNDKPDSGRISTLAAKIGSHQASIERELALHFYELAKICKPEQRDSLKKVLDRISTRRFSGSRDRGGFNHPTGQGRFHTEGQGGPR
;
A
#
# COMPACT_ATOMS: atom_id res chain seq x y z
N MET A 1 2.05 6.68 58.11
CA MET A 1 2.90 6.46 56.91
C MET A 1 2.93 7.76 56.11
N ASN A 2 3.82 8.70 56.45
CA ASN A 2 3.99 9.98 55.76
C ASN A 2 5.48 10.15 55.42
N PHE A 3 5.96 9.40 54.42
CA PHE A 3 7.34 9.54 53.92
C PHE A 3 7.42 10.45 52.68
N LEU A 4 6.31 11.09 52.29
CA LEU A 4 6.09 11.68 50.96
C LEU A 4 6.12 13.22 50.91
N THR A 5 6.78 13.93 51.83
CA THR A 5 6.83 15.42 51.73
C THR A 5 8.14 16.05 52.21
N SER A 6 9.27 15.47 51.83
CA SER A 6 10.53 16.23 51.86
C SER A 6 10.76 16.84 50.48
N LYS A 7 11.01 18.16 50.39
CA LYS A 7 11.35 18.86 49.13
C LYS A 7 12.37 18.07 48.33
N ARG A 8 13.38 17.51 49.01
CA ARG A 8 14.41 16.66 48.41
C ARG A 8 13.86 15.39 47.75
N VAL A 9 12.93 14.66 48.38
CA VAL A 9 12.33 13.43 47.83
C VAL A 9 11.42 13.74 46.64
N VAL A 10 10.61 14.80 46.74
CA VAL A 10 9.75 15.23 45.63
C VAL A 10 10.62 15.70 44.45
N THR A 11 11.68 16.47 44.71
CA THR A 11 12.65 16.86 43.68
C THR A 11 13.32 15.65 43.05
N THR A 12 13.76 14.66 43.85
CA THR A 12 14.36 13.42 43.31
C THR A 12 13.39 12.66 42.42
N LEU A 13 12.10 12.55 42.80
CA LEU A 13 11.09 11.87 42.01
C LEU A 13 10.79 12.60 40.69
N VAL A 14 10.70 13.94 40.72
CA VAL A 14 10.48 14.75 39.52
C VAL A 14 11.69 14.67 38.58
N VAL A 15 12.92 14.76 39.10
CA VAL A 15 14.14 14.61 38.30
C VAL A 15 14.21 13.21 37.68
N PHE A 16 13.88 12.15 38.44
CA PHE A 16 13.82 10.79 37.92
C PHE A 16 12.79 10.64 36.80
N LEU A 17 11.59 11.21 36.96
CA LEU A 17 10.53 11.16 35.95
C LEU A 17 10.93 11.89 34.66
N VAL A 18 11.61 13.04 34.78
CA VAL A 18 12.14 13.80 33.64
C VAL A 18 13.22 13.01 32.91
N LEU A 19 14.18 12.43 33.65
CA LEU A 19 15.23 11.59 33.06
C LEU A 19 14.67 10.36 32.35
N LEU A 20 13.65 9.71 32.91
CA LEU A 20 12.99 8.57 32.29
C LEU A 20 12.27 8.95 30.98
N ASN A 21 11.58 10.10 30.96
CA ASN A 21 10.95 10.60 29.74
C ASN A 21 12.00 10.96 28.67
N ILE A 22 13.11 11.60 29.04
CA ILE A 22 14.21 11.90 28.12
C ILE A 22 14.84 10.61 27.59
N ALA A 23 15.00 9.58 28.41
CA ALA A 23 15.51 8.28 27.99
C ALA A 23 14.55 7.58 27.00
N LEU A 24 13.23 7.64 27.23
CA LEU A 24 12.21 7.12 26.31
C LEU A 24 12.20 7.88 24.98
N LEU A 25 12.25 9.22 25.00
CA LEU A 25 12.38 10.03 23.78
C LEU A 25 13.69 9.74 23.05
N GLY A 26 14.80 9.61 23.77
CA GLY A 26 16.11 9.25 23.22
C GLY A 26 16.13 7.86 22.61
N PHE A 27 15.46 6.88 23.22
CA PHE A 27 15.33 5.53 22.69
C PHE A 27 14.46 5.51 21.42
N LEU A 28 13.32 6.21 21.41
CA LEU A 28 12.47 6.37 20.23
C LEU A 28 13.19 7.11 19.10
N TRP A 29 13.98 8.13 19.42
CA TRP A 29 14.81 8.84 18.44
C TRP A 29 15.94 7.95 17.93
N ARG A 30 16.61 7.15 18.78
CA ARG A 30 17.65 6.21 18.35
C ARG A 30 17.08 5.08 17.49
N GLN A 31 15.86 4.60 17.77
CA GLN A 31 15.16 3.63 16.93
C GLN A 31 14.79 4.23 15.56
N LYS A 32 14.38 5.52 15.53
CA LYS A 32 14.20 6.28 14.28
C LYS A 32 15.52 6.49 13.54
N SER A 33 16.62 6.74 14.25
CA SER A 33 17.93 7.06 13.67
C SER A 33 18.76 5.84 13.24
N CYS A 34 18.57 4.67 13.86
CA CYS A 34 19.10 3.39 13.35
C CYS A 34 18.37 2.88 12.10
N THR A 35 17.39 3.65 11.58
CA THR A 35 16.76 3.44 10.26
C THR A 35 17.35 4.41 9.20
N LEU A 36 18.59 4.88 9.38
CA LEU A 36 19.38 5.58 8.36
C LEU A 36 20.64 4.72 8.10
N GLN A 37 20.74 3.95 7.01
CA GLN A 37 20.95 4.35 5.60
C GLN A 37 20.79 3.15 4.64
N PRO A 38 20.76 3.32 3.29
CA PRO A 38 20.98 4.54 2.52
C PRO A 38 19.81 4.97 1.63
N ALA A 39 19.95 6.18 1.10
CA ALA A 39 19.05 6.80 0.14
C ALA A 39 18.81 5.91 -1.09
N GLY A 40 17.55 5.57 -1.30
CA GLY A 40 17.06 4.88 -2.48
C GLY A 40 15.55 4.75 -2.39
N THR A 41 14.84 5.65 -3.06
CA THR A 41 13.46 5.48 -3.55
C THR A 41 12.39 4.95 -2.57
N GLY A 42 11.63 5.87 -1.97
CA GLY A 42 10.17 5.78 -1.93
C GLY A 42 9.51 4.56 -1.26
N ALA A 43 10.18 3.84 -0.38
CA ALA A 43 9.56 2.78 0.42
C ALA A 43 8.77 3.40 1.58
N ARG A 44 7.62 4.01 1.27
CA ARG A 44 6.54 4.17 2.26
C ARG A 44 6.35 2.80 2.91
N GLN A 45 6.59 2.79 4.21
CA GLN A 45 6.42 1.73 5.17
C GLN A 45 5.10 1.00 4.92
N PHE A 46 5.12 0.03 4.00
CA PHE A 46 4.18 -1.05 3.95
C PHE A 46 4.52 -1.91 5.17
N HIS A 47 4.09 -1.47 6.35
CA HIS A 47 3.70 -2.37 7.41
C HIS A 47 2.45 -3.12 6.92
N ARG A 48 2.69 -3.94 5.88
CA ARG A 48 1.76 -4.87 5.30
C ARG A 48 1.65 -5.92 6.38
N GLN A 49 0.72 -5.73 7.31
CA GLN A 49 0.12 -6.85 8.02
C GLN A 49 -0.11 -7.90 6.94
N ASN A 50 0.63 -9.01 6.99
CA ASN A 50 0.41 -10.09 6.04
C ASN A 50 -1.02 -10.54 6.30
N PRO A 51 -1.99 -10.34 5.39
CA PRO A 51 -3.35 -10.82 5.62
C PRO A 51 -3.42 -12.36 5.69
N PHE A 52 -2.29 -13.03 5.44
CA PHE A 52 -2.11 -14.47 5.44
C PHE A 52 -1.58 -15.06 6.75
N THR A 53 -1.03 -14.26 7.69
CA THR A 53 -0.44 -14.83 8.92
C THR A 53 -1.47 -15.20 9.98
N LEU A 54 -2.72 -14.73 9.86
CA LEU A 54 -3.71 -14.86 10.94
C LEU A 54 -4.91 -15.82 10.73
N PRO A 55 -5.16 -16.52 9.60
CA PRO A 55 -6.27 -17.48 9.56
C PRO A 55 -5.94 -18.94 9.19
N LEU A 56 -4.73 -19.30 8.76
CA LEU A 56 -4.46 -20.67 8.28
C LEU A 56 -3.76 -21.61 9.29
N GLY A 57 -3.20 -21.08 10.39
CA GLY A 57 -2.45 -21.91 11.35
C GLY A 57 -1.31 -22.70 10.69
N LEU A 58 -0.58 -22.06 9.78
CA LEU A 58 0.52 -22.69 9.04
C LEU A 58 1.67 -23.02 9.99
N SER A 59 2.32 -24.17 9.79
CA SER A 59 3.58 -24.47 10.48
C SER A 59 4.68 -23.49 10.04
N GLU A 60 5.77 -23.41 10.81
CA GLU A 60 6.92 -22.58 10.44
C GLU A 60 7.49 -22.98 9.06
N SER A 61 7.58 -24.28 8.78
CA SER A 61 8.03 -24.80 7.48
C SER A 61 7.08 -24.42 6.34
N GLN A 62 5.76 -24.50 6.53
CA GLN A 62 4.77 -24.07 5.55
C GLN A 62 4.84 -22.55 5.33
N THR A 63 5.08 -21.77 6.39
CA THR A 63 5.18 -20.31 6.29
C THR A 63 6.36 -19.87 5.43
N VAL A 64 7.52 -20.51 5.57
CA VAL A 64 8.70 -20.26 4.72
C VAL A 64 8.38 -20.59 3.25
N SER A 65 7.77 -21.75 2.98
CA SER A 65 7.38 -22.13 1.62
C SER A 65 6.36 -21.16 1.01
N PHE A 66 5.38 -20.69 1.79
CA PHE A 66 4.42 -19.67 1.36
C PHE A 66 5.09 -18.36 0.98
N GLN A 67 6.07 -17.89 1.77
CA GLN A 67 6.80 -16.66 1.49
C GLN A 67 7.63 -16.78 0.21
N GLN A 68 8.34 -17.89 0.02
CA GLN A 68 9.10 -18.16 -1.19
C GLN A 68 8.20 -18.18 -2.43
N LEU A 69 7.05 -18.86 -2.34
CA LEU A 69 6.11 -18.97 -3.44
C LEU A 69 5.52 -17.61 -3.82
N ARG A 70 5.24 -16.77 -2.82
CA ARG A 70 4.79 -15.40 -3.02
C ARG A 70 5.85 -14.55 -3.71
N GLN A 71 7.11 -14.67 -3.29
CA GLN A 71 8.21 -13.94 -3.90
C GLN A 71 8.41 -14.36 -5.36
N LYS A 72 8.33 -15.67 -5.64
CA LYS A 72 8.41 -16.23 -7.00
C LYS A 72 7.28 -15.68 -7.87
N HIS A 73 6.03 -15.72 -7.40
CA HIS A 73 4.89 -15.17 -8.13
C HIS A 73 5.08 -13.67 -8.40
N PHE A 74 5.48 -12.89 -7.39
CA PHE A 74 5.70 -11.45 -7.55
C PHE A 74 6.77 -11.14 -8.61
N ARG A 75 7.91 -11.83 -8.58
CA ARG A 75 8.98 -11.67 -9.57
C ARG A 75 8.53 -12.01 -10.99
N LYS A 76 7.65 -13.00 -11.15
CA LYS A 76 7.12 -13.40 -12.45
C LYS A 76 6.14 -12.38 -13.03
N VAL A 77 5.24 -11.83 -12.22
CA VAL A 77 4.20 -10.91 -12.70
C VAL A 77 4.65 -9.45 -12.78
N GLN A 78 5.72 -9.09 -12.08
CA GLN A 78 6.28 -7.73 -12.09
C GLN A 78 6.49 -7.15 -13.51
N PRO A 79 7.16 -7.84 -14.46
CA PRO A 79 7.36 -7.30 -15.80
C PRO A 79 6.03 -7.05 -16.55
N ASP A 80 5.05 -7.93 -16.40
CA ASP A 80 3.72 -7.74 -16.99
C ASP A 80 3.01 -6.53 -16.38
N MET A 81 3.12 -6.32 -15.06
CA MET A 81 2.53 -5.15 -14.38
C MET A 81 3.18 -3.84 -14.83
N GLU A 82 4.51 -3.82 -14.98
CA GLU A 82 5.25 -2.65 -15.47
C GLU A 82 4.86 -2.32 -16.91
N THR A 83 4.76 -3.35 -17.76
CA THR A 83 4.35 -3.21 -19.16
C THR A 83 2.93 -2.68 -19.29
N ILE A 84 1.98 -3.20 -18.49
CA ILE A 84 0.62 -2.65 -18.41
C ILE A 84 0.64 -1.18 -18.00
N GLY A 85 1.50 -0.80 -17.04
CA GLY A 85 1.64 0.59 -16.61
C GLY A 85 2.07 1.52 -17.75
N VAL A 86 3.04 1.09 -18.57
CA VAL A 86 3.50 1.84 -19.75
C VAL A 86 2.40 1.92 -20.82
N LEU A 87 1.76 0.79 -21.14
CA LEU A 87 0.69 0.73 -22.14
C LEU A 87 -0.51 1.60 -21.76
N LYS A 88 -0.87 1.65 -20.47
CA LYS A 88 -1.94 2.52 -19.98
C LYS A 88 -1.60 4.00 -20.16
N LYS A 89 -0.34 4.40 -19.94
CA LYS A 89 0.09 5.79 -20.20
C LYS A 89 -0.03 6.12 -21.68
N GLN A 90 0.48 5.26 -22.56
CA GLN A 90 0.34 5.44 -24.01
C GLN A 90 -1.11 5.51 -24.47
N LEU A 91 -2.00 4.73 -23.84
CA LEU A 91 -3.43 4.75 -24.15
C LEU A 91 -4.08 6.07 -23.73
N VAL A 92 -3.69 6.64 -22.59
CA VAL A 92 -4.15 7.96 -22.15
C VAL A 92 -3.60 9.06 -23.05
N GLU A 93 -2.32 9.01 -23.41
CA GLU A 93 -1.69 9.96 -24.34
C GLU A 93 -2.42 9.95 -25.69
N GLU A 94 -2.69 8.76 -26.25
CA GLU A 94 -3.41 8.62 -27.51
C GLU A 94 -4.85 9.16 -27.42
N ALA A 95 -5.53 8.91 -26.31
CA ALA A 95 -6.91 9.37 -26.09
C ALA A 95 -7.03 10.90 -25.93
N LEU A 96 -5.95 11.58 -25.56
CA LEU A 96 -5.91 13.04 -25.37
C LEU A 96 -5.38 13.81 -26.59
N ASN A 97 -5.01 13.12 -27.67
CA ASN A 97 -4.59 13.76 -28.92
C ASN A 97 -5.76 14.49 -29.60
N ASP A 98 -5.47 15.59 -30.33
CA ASP A 98 -6.46 16.36 -31.10
C ASP A 98 -7.21 15.51 -32.14
N LYS A 99 -6.56 14.45 -32.64
CA LYS A 99 -7.12 13.46 -33.55
C LYS A 99 -6.71 12.06 -33.09
N PRO A 100 -7.45 11.43 -32.17
CA PRO A 100 -7.09 10.13 -31.63
C PRO A 100 -7.20 9.03 -32.69
N ASP A 101 -6.21 8.14 -32.77
CA ASP A 101 -6.26 6.97 -33.63
C ASP A 101 -6.97 5.80 -32.93
N SER A 102 -8.20 5.52 -33.36
CA SER A 102 -9.01 4.41 -32.83
C SER A 102 -8.36 3.03 -33.02
N GLY A 103 -7.58 2.83 -34.09
CA GLY A 103 -6.88 1.56 -34.35
C GLY A 103 -5.72 1.37 -33.37
N ARG A 104 -5.01 2.44 -33.06
CA ARG A 104 -3.94 2.47 -32.06
C ARG A 104 -4.49 2.25 -30.64
N ILE A 105 -5.60 2.90 -30.28
CA ILE A 105 -6.30 2.67 -29.00
C ILE A 105 -6.69 1.20 -28.85
N SER A 106 -7.30 0.61 -29.88
CA SER A 106 -7.72 -0.80 -29.88
C SER A 106 -6.53 -1.75 -29.70
N THR A 107 -5.42 -1.45 -30.37
CA THR A 107 -4.18 -2.24 -30.26
C THR A 107 -3.57 -2.14 -28.86
N LEU A 108 -3.52 -0.94 -28.26
CA LEU A 108 -3.03 -0.73 -26.90
C LEU A 108 -3.92 -1.47 -25.88
N ALA A 109 -5.23 -1.39 -26.03
CA ALA A 109 -6.19 -2.10 -25.19
C ALA A 109 -6.02 -3.63 -25.28
N ALA A 110 -5.86 -4.18 -26.49
CA ALA A 110 -5.62 -5.61 -26.70
C ALA A 110 -4.32 -6.08 -26.04
N LYS A 111 -3.23 -5.30 -26.15
CA LYS A 111 -1.96 -5.59 -25.48
C LYS A 111 -2.10 -5.60 -23.96
N ILE A 112 -2.79 -4.61 -23.39
CA ILE A 112 -3.10 -4.57 -21.95
C ILE A 112 -3.87 -5.83 -21.54
N GLY A 113 -4.89 -6.22 -22.31
CA GLY A 113 -5.67 -7.44 -22.06
C GLY A 113 -4.82 -8.71 -22.07
N SER A 114 -3.90 -8.84 -23.03
CA SER A 114 -2.99 -9.98 -23.12
C SER A 114 -2.08 -10.11 -21.89
N HIS A 115 -1.47 -9.00 -21.44
CA HIS A 115 -0.65 -9.00 -20.22
C HIS A 115 -1.49 -9.25 -18.96
N GLN A 116 -2.70 -8.70 -18.88
CA GLN A 116 -3.60 -8.99 -17.75
C GLN A 116 -3.94 -10.49 -17.70
N ALA A 117 -4.24 -11.11 -18.85
CA ALA A 117 -4.49 -12.54 -18.92
C ALA A 117 -3.27 -13.37 -18.50
N SER A 118 -2.04 -12.94 -18.82
CA SER A 118 -0.80 -13.55 -18.32
C SER A 118 -0.73 -13.53 -16.80
N ILE A 119 -0.98 -12.37 -16.18
CA ILE A 119 -0.99 -12.21 -14.72
C ILE A 119 -2.04 -13.12 -14.06
N GLU A 120 -3.26 -13.19 -14.60
CA GLU A 120 -4.32 -14.05 -14.05
C GLU A 120 -3.97 -15.54 -14.14
N ARG A 121 -3.33 -15.98 -15.23
CA ARG A 121 -2.84 -17.37 -15.36
C ARG A 121 -1.78 -17.68 -14.31
N GLU A 122 -0.79 -16.82 -14.13
CA GLU A 122 0.25 -17.00 -13.10
C GLU A 122 -0.33 -16.94 -11.68
N LEU A 123 -1.41 -16.18 -11.46
CA LEU A 123 -2.13 -16.14 -10.19
C LEU A 123 -2.86 -17.45 -9.90
N ALA A 124 -3.54 -18.01 -10.91
CA ALA A 124 -4.19 -19.32 -10.78
C ALA A 124 -3.16 -20.43 -10.48
N LEU A 125 -2.02 -20.43 -11.16
CA LEU A 125 -0.90 -21.34 -10.88
C LEU A 125 -0.36 -21.16 -9.46
N HIS A 126 -0.22 -19.91 -9.00
CA HIS A 126 0.21 -19.62 -7.63
C HIS A 126 -0.77 -20.18 -6.59
N PHE A 127 -2.09 -20.05 -6.81
CA PHE A 127 -3.10 -20.62 -5.90
C PHE A 127 -3.06 -22.15 -5.89
N TYR A 128 -2.82 -22.78 -7.03
CA TYR A 128 -2.62 -24.22 -7.11
C TYR A 128 -1.37 -24.67 -6.34
N GLU A 129 -0.24 -23.98 -6.50
CA GLU A 129 0.98 -24.26 -5.75
C GLU A 129 0.78 -24.06 -4.23
N LEU A 130 0.04 -23.03 -3.80
CA LEU A 130 -0.32 -22.82 -2.38
C LEU A 130 -1.18 -23.96 -1.83
N ALA A 131 -2.17 -24.42 -2.61
CA ALA A 131 -3.07 -25.50 -2.20
C ALA A 131 -2.36 -26.85 -2.01
N LYS A 132 -1.22 -27.07 -2.69
CA LYS A 132 -0.37 -28.26 -2.50
C LYS A 132 0.35 -28.28 -1.15
N ILE A 133 0.66 -27.11 -0.59
CA ILE A 133 1.38 -26.97 0.68
C ILE A 133 0.41 -27.15 1.86
N CYS A 134 -0.88 -26.85 1.67
CA CYS A 134 -1.91 -27.00 2.68
C CYS A 134 -2.38 -28.46 2.85
N LYS A 135 -2.62 -28.85 4.11
CA LYS A 135 -3.37 -30.08 4.43
C LYS A 135 -4.83 -29.95 3.97
N PRO A 136 -5.56 -31.07 3.74
CA PRO A 136 -6.97 -31.02 3.33
C PRO A 136 -7.84 -30.16 4.24
N GLU A 137 -7.64 -30.25 5.55
CA GLU A 137 -8.34 -29.48 6.60
C GLU A 137 -8.12 -27.95 6.48
N GLN A 138 -6.98 -27.53 5.90
CA GLN A 138 -6.62 -26.12 5.75
C GLN A 138 -7.12 -25.51 4.43
N ARG A 139 -7.62 -26.33 3.49
CA ARG A 139 -8.04 -25.88 2.15
C ARG A 139 -9.28 -24.99 2.20
N ASP A 140 -10.21 -25.24 3.13
CA ASP A 140 -11.41 -24.41 3.28
C ASP A 140 -11.08 -23.02 3.82
N SER A 141 -10.14 -22.93 4.75
CA SER A 141 -9.60 -21.66 5.25
C SER A 141 -8.83 -20.93 4.14
N LEU A 142 -8.03 -21.64 3.34
CA LEU A 142 -7.36 -21.06 2.17
C LEU A 142 -8.38 -20.48 1.19
N LYS A 143 -9.45 -21.22 0.85
CA LYS A 143 -10.50 -20.75 -0.07
C LYS A 143 -11.12 -19.43 0.41
N LYS A 144 -11.47 -19.32 1.69
CA LYS A 144 -12.03 -18.09 2.28
C LYS A 144 -11.07 -16.90 2.17
N VAL A 145 -9.77 -17.14 2.35
CA VAL A 145 -8.74 -16.09 2.22
C VAL A 145 -8.57 -15.67 0.77
N LEU A 146 -8.52 -16.62 -0.15
CA LEU A 146 -8.38 -16.35 -1.58
C LEU A 146 -9.59 -15.58 -2.12
N ASP A 147 -10.80 -15.93 -1.71
CA ASP A 147 -12.04 -15.26 -2.11
C ASP A 147 -12.11 -13.78 -1.63
N ARG A 148 -11.62 -13.51 -0.41
CA ARG A 148 -11.47 -12.12 0.08
C ARG A 148 -10.44 -11.31 -0.71
N ILE A 149 -9.44 -11.98 -1.29
CA ILE A 149 -8.37 -11.31 -2.03
C ILE A 149 -8.76 -11.06 -3.48
N SER A 150 -9.43 -12.01 -4.13
CA SER A 150 -9.94 -11.84 -5.49
C SER A 150 -10.95 -10.69 -5.56
N THR A 151 -11.85 -10.59 -4.59
CA THR A 151 -12.84 -9.50 -4.49
C THR A 151 -12.21 -8.12 -4.22
N ARG A 152 -11.15 -8.05 -3.41
CA ARG A 152 -10.43 -6.78 -3.14
C ARG A 152 -9.56 -6.26 -4.29
N ARG A 153 -9.07 -7.13 -5.17
CA ARG A 153 -8.24 -6.72 -6.33
C ARG A 153 -9.01 -5.83 -7.30
N PHE A 154 -10.34 -5.95 -7.35
CA PHE A 154 -11.21 -5.07 -8.15
C PHE A 154 -11.48 -3.70 -7.51
N SER A 155 -11.31 -3.55 -6.19
CA SER A 155 -11.62 -2.30 -5.47
C SER A 155 -10.40 -1.41 -5.18
N GLY A 156 -9.20 -1.78 -5.66
CA GLY A 156 -7.92 -1.23 -5.21
C GLY A 156 -7.19 -0.35 -6.22
N SER A 157 -7.77 0.77 -6.63
CA SER A 157 -7.04 1.95 -7.15
C SER A 157 -7.95 3.17 -7.13
N ARG A 158 -8.17 3.77 -5.95
CA ARG A 158 -8.78 5.11 -5.87
C ARG A 158 -7.85 6.22 -5.39
N ASP A 159 -6.65 5.94 -4.88
CA ASP A 159 -5.80 6.99 -4.28
C ASP A 159 -4.34 7.01 -4.74
N ARG A 160 -4.08 7.02 -6.06
CA ARG A 160 -2.77 7.40 -6.62
C ARG A 160 -2.83 8.26 -7.88
N GLY A 161 -3.95 8.92 -8.14
CA GLY A 161 -4.07 9.97 -9.15
C GLY A 161 -4.23 11.31 -8.46
N GLY A 162 -3.13 11.89 -7.96
CA GLY A 162 -3.12 13.29 -7.52
C GLY A 162 -3.23 14.20 -8.74
N PHE A 163 -4.45 14.38 -9.24
CA PHE A 163 -4.79 15.45 -10.16
C PHE A 163 -4.82 16.73 -9.33
N ASN A 164 -3.76 17.54 -9.41
CA ASN A 164 -3.76 18.90 -8.89
C ASN A 164 -4.85 19.69 -9.63
N HIS A 165 -5.99 19.91 -8.99
CA HIS A 165 -6.94 20.94 -9.42
C HIS A 165 -6.35 22.31 -9.02
N PRO A 166 -6.12 23.25 -9.94
CA PRO A 166 -5.98 24.64 -9.55
C PRO A 166 -7.37 25.14 -9.17
N THR A 167 -7.62 25.34 -7.87
CA THR A 167 -8.77 26.11 -7.42
C THR A 167 -8.63 27.54 -7.92
N GLY A 168 -9.26 27.81 -9.07
CA GLY A 168 -9.57 29.16 -9.53
C GLY A 168 -10.48 29.82 -8.51
N GLN A 169 -9.94 30.78 -7.78
CA GLN A 169 -10.68 31.63 -6.85
C GLN A 169 -11.48 32.66 -7.65
N GLY A 170 -12.63 32.23 -8.18
CA GLY A 170 -13.65 33.11 -8.75
C GLY A 170 -14.36 33.85 -7.63
N ARG A 171 -13.83 35.02 -7.24
CA ARG A 171 -14.46 35.93 -6.29
C ARG A 171 -15.52 36.74 -7.05
N PHE A 172 -16.77 36.26 -7.05
CA PHE A 172 -17.93 37.07 -7.42
C PHE A 172 -18.09 38.16 -6.36
N HIS A 173 -17.73 39.40 -6.70
CA HIS A 173 -18.20 40.59 -6.02
C HIS A 173 -19.49 41.04 -6.71
N THR A 174 -20.63 40.71 -6.09
CA THR A 174 -21.88 41.44 -6.31
C THR A 174 -21.83 42.73 -5.51
N GLU A 175 -21.52 43.84 -6.15
CA GLU A 175 -21.89 45.16 -5.64
C GLU A 175 -23.13 45.64 -6.41
N GLY A 176 -24.27 45.57 -5.71
CA GLY A 176 -25.40 46.42 -6.02
C GLY A 176 -25.15 47.80 -5.42
N GLN A 177 -25.22 48.85 -6.24
CA GLN A 177 -25.47 50.20 -5.77
C GLN A 177 -26.46 50.86 -6.72
N GLY A 178 -27.59 51.28 -6.17
CA GLY A 178 -28.77 51.71 -6.91
C GLY A 178 -28.83 53.21 -7.20
N GLY A 179 -29.43 53.53 -8.35
CA GLY A 179 -30.26 54.71 -8.71
C GLY A 179 -29.75 56.13 -8.41
N PRO A 180 -30.58 57.16 -8.58
CA PRO A 180 -31.62 57.38 -9.59
C PRO A 180 -31.44 58.74 -10.33
N ARG A 181 -32.00 58.85 -11.54
CA ARG A 181 -32.78 59.99 -12.10
C ARG A 181 -32.79 59.94 -13.62
#